data_AF-A0A7U1AQ12-F1
#
_entry.id   AF-A0A7U1AQ12-F1
#
_cell.length_a   1.000
_cell.length_b   1.000
_cell.length_c   1.000
_cell.angle_alpha   90.00
_cell.angle_beta   90.00
_cell.angle_gamma   90.00
#
_symmetry.space_group_name_H-M   'P 1'
#
loop_
_entity.id
_entity.type
_entity.pdbx_description
1 polymer ?
#
loop_
_entity_poly.entity_id
_entity_poly.type
_entity_poly.pdbx_seq_one_letter_code
_entity_poly.pdbx_strand_id
1 'polypeptide(L)'
;MPIELNREKSKLLFFAHTFSTSFYFSILSFYLVSFAIIFGFVINQIFFSESIFQSAMEDSNERKIFDCSAFIALNPSEFSKIDPAYLEWFIGFSEGRRTVPRGNFGIVTSDFHQDPCSYCINQADLRVLKFIQKMLGFGKISSYKQKTRVSTGVEERIYGRFLVTNPQEVEKLIHLFNGNLHIKKCQKNFEYWVSTYNNL
;
A
#
# COMPACT_ATOMS: atom_id res chain seq x y z
N MET A 1 -55.56 -7.76 49.80
CA MET A 1 -54.12 -8.07 49.67
C MET A 1 -53.62 -8.40 48.25
N PRO A 2 -54.36 -8.99 47.28
CA PRO A 2 -53.77 -9.34 45.97
C PRO A 2 -53.54 -8.14 45.02
N ILE A 3 -54.25 -7.02 45.23
CA ILE A 3 -54.20 -5.84 44.35
C ILE A 3 -52.88 -5.04 44.51
N GLU A 4 -52.37 -4.91 45.73
CA GLU A 4 -51.08 -4.24 45.99
C GLU A 4 -49.89 -5.00 45.40
N LEU A 5 -49.89 -6.33 45.49
CA LEU A 5 -48.83 -7.17 44.94
C LEU A 5 -48.72 -7.06 43.41
N ASN A 6 -49.86 -6.89 42.72
CA ASN A 6 -49.90 -6.71 41.27
C ASN A 6 -49.43 -5.31 40.82
N ARG A 7 -49.63 -4.30 41.69
CA ARG A 7 -49.16 -2.92 41.46
C ARG A 7 -47.64 -2.79 41.62
N GLU A 8 -47.04 -3.52 42.55
CA GLU A 8 -45.58 -3.56 42.72
C GLU A 8 -44.87 -4.31 41.58
N LYS A 9 -45.42 -5.45 41.14
CA LYS A 9 -44.88 -6.21 39.99
C LYS A 9 -44.90 -5.42 38.68
N SER A 10 -45.96 -4.66 38.43
CA SER A 10 -46.09 -3.83 37.21
C SER A 10 -45.08 -2.67 37.19
N LYS A 11 -44.80 -2.03 38.34
CA LYS A 11 -43.72 -1.02 38.45
C LYS A 11 -42.35 -1.63 38.17
N LEU A 12 -42.06 -2.82 38.72
CA LEU A 12 -40.80 -3.53 38.50
C LEU A 12 -40.59 -3.90 37.03
N LEU A 13 -41.63 -4.39 36.35
CA LEU A 13 -41.58 -4.71 34.92
C LEU A 13 -41.36 -3.46 34.05
N PHE A 14 -42.05 -2.36 34.37
CA PHE A 14 -41.85 -1.09 33.67
C PHE A 14 -40.42 -0.58 33.85
N PHE A 15 -39.89 -0.62 35.08
CA PHE A 15 -38.53 -0.19 35.39
C PHE A 15 -37.48 -1.04 34.68
N ALA A 16 -37.65 -2.37 34.66
CA ALA A 16 -36.77 -3.29 33.95
C ALA A 16 -36.79 -3.04 32.43
N HIS A 17 -37.94 -2.74 31.84
CA HIS A 17 -38.06 -2.42 30.42
C HIS A 17 -37.40 -1.08 30.07
N THR A 18 -37.61 -0.03 30.87
CA THR A 18 -36.95 1.27 30.68
C THR A 18 -35.42 1.19 30.88
N PHE A 19 -34.97 0.38 31.84
CA PHE A 19 -33.54 0.17 32.07
C PHE A 19 -32.89 -0.61 30.92
N SER A 20 -33.53 -1.68 30.46
CA SER A 20 -33.08 -2.49 29.32
C SER A 20 -32.97 -1.66 28.05
N THR A 21 -34.03 -0.91 27.69
CA THR A 21 -34.03 -0.05 26.50
C THR A 21 -32.94 1.02 26.57
N SER A 22 -32.79 1.72 27.71
CA SER A 22 -31.73 2.70 27.90
C SER A 22 -30.32 2.09 27.78
N PHE A 23 -30.13 0.85 28.21
CA PHE A 23 -28.86 0.14 28.11
C PHE A 23 -28.53 -0.28 26.66
N TYR A 24 -29.53 -0.72 25.88
CA TYR A 24 -29.34 -1.00 24.46
C TYR A 24 -29.00 0.27 23.65
N PHE A 25 -29.66 1.39 23.96
CA PHE A 25 -29.35 2.68 23.31
C PHE A 25 -27.93 3.16 23.60
N SER A 26 -27.43 3.00 24.83
CA SER A 26 -26.06 3.42 25.16
C SER A 26 -25.03 2.58 24.42
N ILE A 27 -25.20 1.26 24.38
CA ILE A 27 -24.32 0.34 23.62
C ILE A 27 -24.33 0.68 22.13
N LEU A 28 -25.52 0.86 21.54
CA LEU A 28 -25.65 1.20 20.12
C LEU A 28 -24.98 2.55 19.80
N SER A 29 -25.15 3.55 20.66
CA SER A 29 -24.49 4.85 20.50
C SER A 29 -22.97 4.73 20.52
N PHE A 30 -22.43 3.87 21.39
CA PHE A 30 -20.99 3.65 21.50
C PHE A 30 -20.42 3.00 20.23
N TYR A 31 -21.13 2.02 19.66
CA TYR A 31 -20.75 1.41 18.38
C TYR A 31 -20.81 2.41 17.22
N LEU A 32 -21.82 3.28 17.17
CA LEU A 32 -21.95 4.29 16.12
C LEU A 32 -20.81 5.34 16.20
N VAL A 33 -20.47 5.81 17.40
CA VAL A 33 -19.35 6.74 17.59
C VAL A 33 -18.02 6.08 17.22
N SER A 34 -17.80 4.83 17.66
CA SER A 34 -16.58 4.08 17.32
C SER A 34 -16.45 3.86 15.81
N PHE A 35 -17.55 3.50 15.14
CA PHE A 35 -17.58 3.34 13.69
C PHE A 35 -17.27 4.66 12.98
N ALA A 36 -17.87 5.78 13.39
CA ALA A 36 -17.63 7.08 12.79
C ALA A 36 -16.17 7.53 12.92
N ILE A 37 -15.52 7.28 14.07
CA ILE A 37 -14.10 7.58 14.28
C ILE A 37 -13.21 6.74 13.38
N ILE A 38 -13.45 5.42 13.32
CA ILE A 38 -12.66 4.51 12.47
C ILE A 38 -12.86 4.86 11.00
N PHE A 39 -14.10 5.10 10.57
CA PHE A 39 -14.42 5.49 9.20
C PHE A 39 -13.76 6.83 8.83
N GLY A 40 -13.87 7.84 9.70
CA GLY A 40 -13.22 9.13 9.50
C GLY A 40 -11.70 9.02 9.39
N PHE A 41 -11.07 8.15 10.20
CA PHE A 41 -9.64 7.88 10.10
C PHE A 41 -9.28 7.21 8.77
N VAL A 42 -10.03 6.19 8.33
CA VAL A 42 -9.78 5.52 7.04
C VAL A 42 -9.91 6.50 5.86
N ILE A 43 -10.96 7.33 5.85
CA ILE A 43 -11.18 8.32 4.79
C ILE A 43 -10.07 9.38 4.76
N ASN A 44 -9.69 9.93 5.91
CA ASN A 44 -8.58 10.89 5.98
C ASN A 44 -7.25 10.30 5.48
N GLN A 45 -7.00 9.01 5.78
CA GLN A 45 -5.78 8.34 5.34
C GLN A 45 -5.76 8.05 3.82
N ILE A 46 -6.92 7.87 3.19
CA ILE A 46 -7.05 7.76 1.72
C ILE A 46 -6.82 9.13 1.09
N PHE A 47 -7.53 10.16 1.58
CA PHE A 47 -7.46 11.51 1.05
C PHE A 47 -6.04 12.11 1.12
N PHE A 48 -5.32 11.81 2.20
CA PHE A 48 -3.92 12.23 2.35
C PHE A 48 -3.01 11.63 1.27
N SER A 49 -3.18 10.33 0.95
CA SER A 49 -2.38 9.69 -0.10
C SER A 49 -2.64 10.29 -1.48
N GLU A 50 -3.90 10.66 -1.74
CA GLU A 50 -4.30 11.33 -2.97
C GLU A 50 -3.76 12.75 -3.05
N SER A 51 -3.73 13.50 -1.93
CA SER A 51 -3.15 14.84 -1.90
C SER A 51 -1.63 14.87 -2.16
N ILE A 52 -0.88 13.91 -1.60
CA ILE A 52 0.56 13.76 -1.89
C ILE A 52 0.77 13.45 -3.36
N PHE A 53 -0.09 12.59 -3.92
CA PHE A 53 -0.04 12.25 -5.33
C PHE A 53 -0.31 13.46 -6.22
N GLN A 54 -1.37 14.23 -5.96
CA GLN A 54 -1.71 15.44 -6.72
C GLN A 54 -0.59 16.49 -6.65
N SER A 55 -0.02 16.71 -5.47
CA SER A 55 1.13 17.62 -5.32
C SER A 55 2.36 17.15 -6.10
N ALA A 56 2.59 15.84 -6.20
CA ALA A 56 3.68 15.29 -6.99
C ALA A 56 3.42 15.37 -8.51
N MET A 57 2.15 15.28 -8.94
CA MET A 57 1.75 15.47 -10.35
C MET A 57 1.94 16.92 -10.82
N GLU A 58 1.72 17.90 -9.94
CA GLU A 58 1.81 19.32 -10.31
C GLU A 58 3.26 19.74 -10.63
N ASP A 59 4.24 19.15 -9.94
CA ASP A 59 5.69 19.41 -10.13
C ASP A 59 6.28 18.71 -11.37
N SER A 60 5.60 17.68 -11.90
CA SER A 60 6.15 16.81 -12.96
C SER A 60 5.94 17.34 -14.38
N ASN A 61 4.99 18.26 -14.58
CA ASN A 61 4.61 18.81 -15.89
C ASN A 61 5.70 19.65 -16.60
N GLU A 62 6.83 19.97 -15.95
CA GLU A 62 7.86 20.87 -16.53
C GLU A 62 9.11 20.18 -17.11
N ARG A 63 9.27 18.84 -17.05
CA ARG A 63 10.53 18.18 -17.52
C ARG A 63 10.34 16.85 -18.23
N LYS A 64 11.28 16.60 -19.16
CA LYS A 64 11.63 15.33 -19.85
C LYS A 64 10.53 14.26 -19.86
N ILE A 65 9.86 14.16 -21.00
CA ILE A 65 8.77 13.21 -21.26
C ILE A 65 9.28 11.78 -21.08
N PHE A 66 8.76 11.08 -20.08
CA PHE A 66 8.91 9.64 -19.92
C PHE A 66 8.27 8.92 -21.10
N ASP A 67 8.99 8.00 -21.74
CA ASP A 67 8.45 7.18 -22.83
C ASP A 67 7.91 5.86 -22.26
N CYS A 68 6.60 5.82 -22.05
CA CYS A 68 5.90 4.62 -21.55
C CYS A 68 5.26 3.80 -22.69
N SER A 69 5.54 4.12 -23.96
CA SER A 69 4.86 3.51 -25.11
C SER A 69 5.09 1.99 -25.17
N ALA A 70 6.33 1.54 -24.93
CA ALA A 70 6.69 0.13 -24.92
C ALA A 70 5.96 -0.64 -23.81
N PHE A 71 5.78 -0.05 -22.63
CA PHE A 71 5.01 -0.64 -21.54
C PHE A 71 3.53 -0.76 -21.91
N ILE A 72 2.93 0.31 -22.45
CA ILE A 72 1.52 0.33 -22.85
C ILE A 72 1.25 -0.70 -23.96
N ALA A 73 2.19 -0.90 -24.89
CA ALA A 73 2.06 -1.85 -25.99
C ALA A 73 1.92 -3.31 -25.54
N LEU A 74 2.39 -3.68 -24.34
CA LEU A 74 2.27 -5.05 -23.81
C LEU A 74 0.83 -5.41 -23.43
N ASN A 75 0.03 -4.45 -22.99
CA ASN A 75 -1.40 -4.62 -22.78
C ASN A 75 -2.14 -3.29 -23.00
N PRO A 76 -2.43 -2.92 -24.26
CA PRO A 76 -3.03 -1.63 -24.57
C PRO A 76 -4.38 -1.43 -23.88
N SER A 77 -5.19 -2.48 -23.75
CA SER A 77 -6.53 -2.41 -23.16
C SER A 77 -6.54 -2.08 -21.67
N GLU A 78 -5.49 -2.44 -20.95
CA GLU A 78 -5.34 -2.26 -19.51
C GLU A 78 -4.50 -1.01 -19.22
N PHE A 79 -3.35 -0.88 -19.87
CA PHE A 79 -2.36 0.14 -19.56
C PHE A 79 -2.63 1.50 -20.19
N SER A 80 -3.41 1.58 -21.26
CA SER A 80 -3.87 2.89 -21.79
C SER A 80 -4.78 3.65 -20.82
N LYS A 81 -5.33 2.96 -19.81
CA LYS A 81 -6.18 3.56 -18.77
C LYS A 81 -5.37 4.06 -17.57
N ILE A 82 -4.09 3.72 -17.49
CA ILE A 82 -3.22 4.19 -16.42
C ILE A 82 -2.83 5.64 -16.73
N ASP A 83 -3.00 6.52 -15.75
CA ASP A 83 -2.59 7.90 -15.84
C ASP A 83 -1.07 8.01 -16.11
N PRO A 84 -0.62 8.68 -17.19
CA PRO A 84 0.80 8.88 -17.46
C PRO A 84 1.56 9.50 -16.27
N ALA A 85 0.91 10.40 -15.52
CA ALA A 85 1.54 11.03 -14.35
C ALA A 85 1.73 10.04 -13.19
N TYR A 86 0.86 9.03 -13.08
CA TYR A 86 1.11 7.92 -12.17
C TYR A 86 2.37 7.13 -12.56
N LEU A 87 2.56 6.85 -13.86
CA LEU A 87 3.75 6.12 -14.33
C LEU A 87 5.02 6.91 -14.06
N GLU A 88 5.02 8.20 -14.35
CA GLU A 88 6.10 9.12 -14.01
C GLU A 88 6.40 9.14 -12.51
N TRP A 89 5.37 9.33 -11.68
CA TRP A 89 5.50 9.26 -10.23
C TRP A 89 6.07 7.91 -9.77
N PHE A 90 5.60 6.80 -10.35
CA PHE A 90 6.04 5.46 -9.99
C PHE A 90 7.51 5.23 -10.36
N ILE A 91 7.97 5.74 -11.50
CA ILE A 91 9.37 5.71 -11.91
C ILE A 91 10.21 6.53 -10.92
N GLY A 92 9.82 7.78 -10.64
CA GLY A 92 10.49 8.62 -9.65
C GLY A 92 10.52 8.00 -8.25
N PHE A 93 9.42 7.38 -7.82
CA PHE A 93 9.31 6.66 -6.54
C PHE A 93 10.23 5.45 -6.48
N SER A 94 10.36 4.72 -7.60
CA SER A 94 11.28 3.58 -7.74
C SER A 94 12.75 4.02 -7.63
N GLU A 95 13.08 5.20 -8.14
CA GLU A 95 14.43 5.79 -8.11
C GLU A 95 14.80 6.45 -6.78
N GLY A 96 13.87 7.22 -6.19
CA GLY A 96 14.12 8.08 -5.03
C GLY A 96 14.43 7.33 -3.74
N ARG A 97 14.21 6.01 -3.71
CA ARG A 97 14.48 5.22 -2.52
C ARG A 97 15.94 4.83 -2.41
N ARG A 98 16.60 5.31 -1.35
CA ARG A 98 17.99 5.00 -1.03
C ARG A 98 18.18 3.49 -0.87
N THR A 99 18.70 2.92 -1.94
CA THR A 99 19.11 1.53 -2.06
C THR A 99 20.27 1.26 -1.09
N VAL A 100 19.99 0.55 0.02
CA VAL A 100 20.98 -0.31 0.73
C VAL A 100 21.64 -1.18 -0.35
N PRO A 101 22.89 -1.68 -0.26
CA PRO A 101 23.69 -2.17 -1.40
C PRO A 101 23.10 -3.20 -2.41
N ARG A 102 21.82 -3.60 -2.31
CA ARG A 102 21.11 -4.64 -3.08
C ARG A 102 19.73 -4.26 -3.68
N GLY A 103 19.48 -3.00 -4.04
CA GLY A 103 18.41 -2.56 -5.00
C GLY A 103 16.92 -2.59 -4.60
N ASN A 104 16.11 -1.67 -5.13
CA ASN A 104 14.67 -1.90 -5.41
C ASN A 104 14.49 -2.84 -6.64
N PHE A 105 15.49 -2.84 -7.52
CA PHE A 105 15.71 -3.82 -8.57
C PHE A 105 16.44 -5.00 -7.95
N GLY A 106 15.71 -6.07 -7.66
CA GLY A 106 16.22 -7.20 -6.91
C GLY A 106 16.95 -8.19 -7.81
N ILE A 107 18.27 -8.23 -7.65
CA ILE A 107 18.96 -9.51 -7.70
C ILE A 107 19.04 -9.98 -6.25
N VAL A 108 18.17 -10.91 -5.87
CA VAL A 108 18.25 -11.58 -4.57
C VAL A 108 19.15 -12.81 -4.75
N THR A 109 20.46 -12.62 -4.72
CA THR A 109 21.37 -13.75 -4.54
C THR A 109 21.47 -14.06 -3.03
N SER A 110 20.61 -14.99 -2.60
CA SER A 110 20.54 -15.69 -1.29
C SER A 110 20.30 -14.78 -0.05
N ASP A 111 19.31 -14.98 0.84
CA ASP A 111 18.68 -16.19 1.39
C ASP A 111 17.14 -16.06 1.62
N PHE A 112 16.45 -15.10 0.98
CA PHE A 112 15.02 -14.85 1.24
C PHE A 112 14.07 -15.01 0.05
N HIS A 113 14.58 -15.14 -1.18
CA HIS A 113 13.81 -15.57 -2.35
C HIS A 113 14.76 -16.31 -3.30
N GLN A 114 14.31 -17.46 -3.82
CA GLN A 114 15.07 -18.33 -4.74
C GLN A 114 15.13 -17.78 -6.18
N ASP A 115 14.53 -16.61 -6.44
CA ASP A 115 14.40 -16.05 -7.77
C ASP A 115 15.37 -14.88 -7.97
N PRO A 116 16.43 -15.06 -8.79
CA PRO A 116 17.44 -14.03 -9.03
C PRO A 116 16.89 -12.84 -9.82
N CYS A 117 15.66 -12.90 -10.34
CA CYS A 117 15.06 -11.83 -11.13
C CYS A 117 13.72 -11.36 -10.56
N SER A 118 13.77 -10.54 -9.51
CA SER A 118 12.57 -9.99 -8.88
C SER A 118 12.65 -8.48 -8.69
N TYR A 119 11.50 -7.80 -8.69
CA TYR A 119 11.42 -6.38 -8.34
C TYR A 119 10.75 -6.22 -6.97
N CYS A 120 11.31 -5.38 -6.10
CA CYS A 120 10.92 -5.31 -4.69
C CYS A 120 10.90 -3.88 -4.12
N ILE A 121 9.84 -3.52 -3.42
CA ILE A 121 9.71 -2.26 -2.67
C ILE A 121 9.27 -2.56 -1.23
N ASN A 122 10.09 -2.19 -0.23
CA ASN A 122 9.83 -2.48 1.19
C ASN A 122 9.28 -1.30 2.01
N GLN A 123 8.05 -0.80 1.90
CA GLN A 123 7.63 0.44 2.61
C GLN A 123 7.10 0.25 4.02
N ALA A 124 7.29 1.25 4.90
CA ALA A 124 6.58 1.30 6.19
C ALA A 124 5.09 1.61 5.98
N ASP A 125 4.78 2.43 4.96
CA ASP A 125 3.41 2.73 4.58
C ASP A 125 2.84 1.68 3.61
N LEU A 126 2.04 0.76 4.15
CA LEU A 126 1.34 -0.28 3.38
C LEU A 126 0.36 0.29 2.35
N ARG A 127 -0.15 1.51 2.52
CA ARG A 127 -1.13 2.10 1.59
C ARG A 127 -0.48 2.45 0.27
N VAL A 128 0.73 2.99 0.31
CA VAL A 128 1.51 3.29 -0.90
C VAL A 128 1.75 2.00 -1.69
N LEU A 129 2.06 0.89 -1.02
CA LEU A 129 2.23 -0.40 -1.69
C LEU A 129 0.91 -0.90 -2.30
N LYS A 130 -0.21 -0.78 -1.58
CA LYS A 130 -1.54 -1.15 -2.09
C LYS A 130 -1.97 -0.28 -3.27
N PHE A 131 -1.63 1.01 -3.24
CA PHE A 131 -1.85 1.93 -4.34
C PHE A 131 -1.05 1.50 -5.57
N ILE A 132 0.25 1.23 -5.42
CA ILE A 132 1.11 0.73 -6.49
C ILE A 132 0.54 -0.56 -7.10
N GLN A 133 0.20 -1.56 -6.27
CA GLN A 133 -0.38 -2.82 -6.73
C GLN A 133 -1.70 -2.61 -7.48
N LYS A 134 -2.58 -1.76 -6.95
CA LYS A 134 -3.87 -1.45 -7.57
C LYS A 134 -3.70 -0.78 -8.94
N MET A 135 -2.79 0.17 -9.05
CA MET A 135 -2.59 0.96 -10.26
C MET A 135 -1.84 0.17 -11.35
N LEU A 136 -0.88 -0.69 -10.98
CA LEU A 136 -0.21 -1.58 -11.93
C LEU A 136 -1.06 -2.78 -12.33
N GLY A 137 -1.97 -3.24 -11.47
CA GLY A 137 -2.80 -4.42 -11.71
C GLY A 137 -2.09 -5.76 -11.43
N PHE A 138 -0.84 -5.73 -10.97
CA PHE A 138 -0.03 -6.94 -10.74
C PHE A 138 0.93 -6.80 -9.54
N GLY A 139 1.66 -7.87 -9.24
CA GLY A 139 2.54 -7.97 -8.07
C GLY A 139 1.83 -8.39 -6.79
N LYS A 140 2.62 -8.73 -5.75
CA LYS A 140 2.14 -9.24 -4.47
C LYS A 140 2.62 -8.37 -3.32
N ILE A 141 1.75 -8.16 -2.33
CA ILE A 141 2.11 -7.47 -1.08
C ILE A 141 2.19 -8.48 0.06
N SER A 142 3.28 -8.44 0.81
CA SER A 142 3.44 -9.15 2.08
C SER A 142 3.88 -8.19 3.19
N SER A 143 3.74 -8.60 4.44
CA SER A 143 4.22 -7.83 5.60
C SER A 143 5.28 -8.62 6.35
N TYR A 144 6.28 -7.93 6.89
CA TYR A 144 7.32 -8.52 7.73
C TYR A 144 7.65 -7.62 8.91
N LYS A 145 8.12 -8.23 10.00
CA LYS A 145 8.56 -7.52 11.20
C LYS A 145 10.05 -7.28 11.12
N GLN A 146 10.47 -6.03 11.29
CA GLN A 146 11.87 -5.65 11.37
C GLN A 146 12.19 -5.21 12.80
N LYS A 147 13.13 -5.94 13.42
CA LYS A 147 13.66 -5.60 14.74
C LYS A 147 14.88 -4.70 14.56
N THR A 148 14.85 -3.54 15.19
CA THR A 148 15.95 -2.56 15.16
C THR A 148 16.45 -2.35 16.57
N ARG A 149 17.77 -2.43 16.78
CA ARG A 149 18.37 -2.06 18.06
C ARG A 149 18.37 -0.54 18.17
N VAL A 150 17.80 -0.04 19.25
CA VAL A 150 17.80 1.37 19.64
C VAL A 150 18.47 1.51 21.01
N SER A 151 18.85 2.73 21.39
CA SER A 151 19.58 2.99 22.64
C SER A 151 18.83 2.51 23.90
N THR A 152 17.51 2.41 23.83
CA THR A 152 16.61 1.99 24.92
C THR A 152 16.15 0.53 24.84
N GLY A 153 16.59 -0.25 23.84
CA GLY A 153 16.19 -1.66 23.68
C GLY A 153 16.05 -2.13 22.23
N VAL A 154 15.06 -3.00 21.97
CA VAL A 154 14.73 -3.48 20.62
C VAL A 154 13.35 -2.95 20.25
N GLU A 155 13.31 -2.15 19.18
CA GLU A 155 12.06 -1.70 18.59
C GLU A 155 11.65 -2.68 17.47
N GLU A 156 10.39 -3.10 17.46
CA GLU A 156 9.82 -3.90 16.38
C GLU A 156 8.87 -3.05 15.55
N ARG A 157 9.14 -2.93 14.26
CA ARG A 157 8.29 -2.21 13.32
C ARG A 157 7.82 -3.13 12.20
N ILE A 158 6.56 -2.99 11.81
CA ILE A 158 5.99 -3.71 10.68
C ILE A 158 6.28 -2.93 9.40
N TYR A 159 6.82 -3.62 8.40
CA TYR A 159 7.02 -3.11 7.06
C TYR A 159 6.23 -3.96 6.07
N GLY A 160 5.74 -3.33 5.01
CA GLY A 160 5.20 -4.01 3.84
C GLY A 160 6.29 -4.23 2.78
N ARG A 161 6.06 -5.21 1.92
CA ARG A 161 6.88 -5.54 0.75
C ARG A 161 5.97 -5.75 -0.45
N PHE A 162 6.11 -4.90 -1.47
CA PHE A 162 5.59 -5.16 -2.80
C PHE A 162 6.65 -5.94 -3.58
N LEU A 163 6.26 -7.07 -4.18
CA LEU A 163 7.16 -8.00 -4.85
C LEU A 163 6.56 -8.44 -6.19
N VAL A 164 7.38 -8.38 -7.24
CA VAL A 164 7.06 -8.91 -8.57
C VAL A 164 8.09 -9.98 -8.90
N THR A 165 7.64 -11.22 -9.05
CA THR A 165 8.49 -12.40 -9.38
C THR A 165 8.00 -13.14 -10.61
N ASN A 166 6.79 -12.85 -11.09
CA ASN A 166 6.29 -13.47 -12.31
C ASN A 166 7.10 -12.92 -13.50
N PRO A 167 7.71 -13.75 -14.36
CA PRO A 167 8.57 -13.28 -15.44
C PRO A 167 7.86 -12.31 -16.41
N GLN A 168 6.61 -12.58 -16.76
CA GLN A 168 5.82 -11.70 -17.63
C GLN A 168 5.51 -10.35 -16.96
N GLU A 169 5.33 -10.32 -15.63
CA GLU A 169 5.16 -9.07 -14.88
C GLU A 169 6.48 -8.30 -14.71
N VAL A 170 7.59 -9.01 -14.59
CA VAL A 170 8.95 -8.44 -14.58
C VAL A 170 9.26 -7.78 -15.93
N GLU A 171 8.96 -8.45 -17.03
CA GLU A 171 9.13 -7.91 -18.39
C GLU A 171 8.40 -6.58 -18.57
N LYS A 172 7.16 -6.48 -18.07
CA LYS A 172 6.40 -5.23 -18.08
C LYS A 172 7.15 -4.10 -17.37
N LEU A 173 7.69 -4.37 -16.18
CA LEU A 173 8.50 -3.39 -15.46
C LEU A 173 9.79 -3.03 -16.21
N ILE A 174 10.44 -4.00 -16.88
CA ILE A 174 11.60 -3.73 -17.73
C ILE A 174 11.25 -2.71 -18.81
N HIS A 175 10.14 -2.91 -19.53
CA HIS A 175 9.68 -1.98 -20.55
C HIS A 175 9.31 -0.61 -19.98
N LEU A 176 8.78 -0.54 -18.75
CA LEU A 176 8.46 0.72 -18.10
C LEU A 176 9.71 1.52 -17.70
N PHE A 177 10.77 0.85 -17.25
CA PHE A 177 11.99 1.53 -16.78
C PHE A 177 13.03 1.77 -17.88
N ASN A 178 12.96 1.04 -19.00
CA ASN A 178 13.90 1.17 -20.09
C ASN A 178 13.89 2.59 -20.70
N GLY A 179 15.00 3.30 -20.60
CA GLY A 179 15.12 4.70 -21.05
C GLY A 179 14.54 5.76 -20.10
N ASN A 180 13.85 5.34 -19.03
CA ASN A 180 13.11 6.23 -18.13
C ASN A 180 13.82 6.50 -16.79
N LEU A 181 14.88 5.75 -16.45
CA LEU A 181 15.66 5.98 -15.22
C LEU A 181 16.67 7.11 -15.41
N HIS A 182 16.75 8.04 -14.44
CA HIS A 182 17.62 9.22 -14.48
C HIS A 182 18.84 9.11 -13.56
N ILE A 183 18.75 8.34 -12.48
CA ILE A 183 19.84 8.18 -11.51
C ILE A 183 20.81 7.11 -12.03
N LYS A 184 22.07 7.49 -12.26
CA LYS A 184 23.13 6.58 -12.77
C LYS A 184 23.25 5.26 -12.01
N LYS A 185 23.07 5.29 -10.68
CA LYS A 185 23.07 4.07 -9.86
C LYS A 185 21.90 3.15 -10.19
N CYS A 186 20.71 3.71 -10.41
CA CYS A 186 19.51 2.96 -10.79
C CYS A 186 19.69 2.36 -12.19
N GLN A 187 20.21 3.13 -13.15
CA GLN A 187 20.53 2.66 -14.50
C GLN A 187 21.46 1.43 -14.47
N LYS A 188 22.56 1.47 -13.72
CA LYS A 188 23.46 0.31 -13.58
C LYS A 188 22.80 -0.92 -12.97
N ASN A 189 22.00 -0.72 -11.93
CA ASN A 189 21.25 -1.83 -11.31
C ASN A 189 20.22 -2.42 -12.28
N PHE A 190 19.58 -1.57 -13.07
CA PHE A 190 18.63 -1.96 -14.10
C PHE A 190 19.31 -2.75 -15.22
N GLU A 191 20.45 -2.29 -15.74
CA GLU A 191 21.25 -3.01 -16.75
C GLU A 191 21.61 -4.43 -16.27
N TYR A 192 22.07 -4.54 -15.03
CA TYR A 192 22.39 -5.83 -14.42
C TYR A 192 21.14 -6.71 -14.28
N TRP A 193 20.01 -6.15 -13.84
CA TRP A 193 18.75 -6.86 -13.71
C TRP A 193 18.22 -7.39 -15.05
N VAL A 194 18.24 -6.56 -16.11
CA VAL A 194 17.88 -6.96 -17.48
C VAL A 194 18.82 -8.04 -18.00
N SER A 195 20.13 -7.90 -17.75
CA SER A 195 21.10 -8.93 -18.11
C SER A 195 20.78 -10.26 -17.42
N THR A 196 20.39 -10.26 -16.15
CA THR A 196 19.99 -11.49 -15.47
C THR A 196 18.69 -12.05 -16.03
N TYR A 197 17.68 -11.22 -16.27
CA TYR A 197 16.41 -11.64 -16.89
C TYR A 197 16.64 -12.34 -18.24
N ASN A 198 17.50 -11.79 -19.09
CA ASN A 198 17.81 -12.34 -20.41
C ASN A 198 18.62 -13.65 -20.39
N ASN A 199 19.18 -14.03 -19.24
CA ASN A 199 19.96 -15.26 -19.05
C ASN A 199 19.21 -16.32 -18.21
N LEU A 200 17.91 -16.11 -17.94
CA LEU A 200 17.01 -17.13 -17.37
C LEU A 200 16.59 -18.15 -18.42
#